data_AF-A0A3Q3JYI0-F1
#
_entry.id   AF-A0A3Q3JYI0-F1
#
_cell.length_a   1.000
_cell.length_b   1.000
_cell.length_c   1.000
_cell.angle_alpha   90.00
_cell.angle_beta   90.00
_cell.angle_gamma   90.00
#
_symmetry.space_group_name_H-M   'P 1'
#
loop_
_entity.id
_entity.type
_entity.pdbx_description
1 polymer ?
#
loop_
_entity_poly.entity_id
_entity_poly.type
_entity_poly.pdbx_seq_one_letter_code
_entity_poly.pdbx_strand_id
1 'polypeptide(L)'
;MPPKAKSQKARKGKSSSVVDVLSTEEMSKDQLEKHIVRLREELDREREEKSYFQLERDKIRAIWDISKRNLEEVKAEQRNRCREREEAKERHRVEITVNKHKLKHVLSEHHNTISELKIDSAASSALIQNQYTESELRFRRDVHGMQEDFREKRRQNENCMKELKLKHQVELMELVNEYDRRVREVQVMYHKKMLAAQEVEAKKRAAEVSELDKRMRSYTADLIKKHDRAVRGAEEYYYSVTHARVLKEQSDLKEKLLKFQANHGVSTAQRKYWHLRESLQKAEQQLLELQKQLKEYNTAKAQRAAAQAYVKVIEKDLRDVTVQHELLLQAFQKVQLERDELLQRQTEAIVAMQQRSGLKELLLQRKLATVTEALEKEEARLCTALSTSNIEPTASSSATNTLQGLLASKHVTISALQDDVARESKEYEDLLRTCGQAPRVPRHNLASPYKGL
;
A
#
# COMPACT_ATOMS: atom_id res chain seq x y z
N MET A 1 -29.07 90.53 -19.12
CA MET A 1 -29.64 91.89 -19.15
C MET A 1 -28.69 92.80 -19.93
N PRO A 2 -29.17 93.78 -20.72
CA PRO A 2 -28.36 94.85 -21.28
C PRO A 2 -28.54 96.19 -20.51
N PRO A 3 -27.48 97.00 -20.33
CA PRO A 3 -27.62 98.41 -19.92
C PRO A 3 -27.98 99.30 -21.12
N LYS A 4 -28.65 100.43 -20.86
CA LYS A 4 -28.99 101.46 -21.86
C LYS A 4 -27.91 102.55 -21.89
N ALA A 5 -27.65 103.11 -23.07
CA ALA A 5 -27.08 104.44 -23.24
C ALA A 5 -28.01 105.29 -24.14
N LYS A 6 -27.94 106.62 -24.05
CA LYS A 6 -28.82 107.58 -24.74
C LYS A 6 -27.99 108.66 -25.45
N SER A 7 -28.66 109.37 -26.37
CA SER A 7 -28.22 110.63 -26.99
C SER A 7 -27.09 110.49 -28.05
N GLN A 8 -26.86 111.46 -28.94
CA GLN A 8 -27.36 112.84 -28.99
C GLN A 8 -27.71 113.29 -30.44
N LYS A 9 -28.30 114.48 -30.59
CA LYS A 9 -28.89 114.99 -31.86
C LYS A 9 -28.34 116.38 -32.20
N ALA A 10 -27.66 116.52 -33.34
CA ALA A 10 -27.09 117.77 -33.86
C ALA A 10 -26.77 117.62 -35.37
N ARG A 11 -26.75 118.67 -36.22
CA ARG A 11 -27.36 120.03 -36.16
C ARG A 11 -27.53 120.52 -37.61
N LYS A 12 -28.53 121.39 -37.86
CA LYS A 12 -28.88 121.95 -39.19
C LYS A 12 -28.00 123.15 -39.58
N GLY A 13 -27.62 123.24 -40.86
CA GLY A 13 -26.91 124.35 -41.51
C GLY A 13 -26.15 123.85 -42.76
N LYS A 14 -25.78 124.67 -43.76
CA LYS A 14 -25.98 126.13 -43.98
C LYS A 14 -25.76 126.38 -45.49
N SER A 15 -26.81 126.42 -46.31
CA SER A 15 -27.42 127.62 -46.92
C SER A 15 -26.53 128.51 -47.79
N SER A 16 -27.08 128.96 -48.93
CA SER A 16 -26.77 130.21 -49.66
C SER A 16 -25.69 130.21 -50.74
N SER A 17 -26.12 129.93 -51.98
CA SER A 17 -25.77 130.63 -53.23
C SER A 17 -27.01 130.45 -54.13
N VAL A 18 -27.81 131.45 -54.51
CA VAL A 18 -27.61 132.91 -54.61
C VAL A 18 -26.53 133.29 -55.62
N VAL A 19 -26.70 132.79 -56.84
CA VAL A 19 -26.11 133.39 -58.04
C VAL A 19 -27.04 134.48 -58.55
N ASP A 20 -26.44 135.65 -58.75
CA ASP A 20 -26.95 136.92 -59.25
C ASP A 20 -28.19 136.84 -60.18
N VAL A 21 -29.32 137.42 -59.74
CA VAL A 21 -30.45 137.76 -60.64
C VAL A 21 -30.26 139.18 -61.13
N LEU A 22 -29.29 139.35 -62.05
CA LEU A 22 -29.22 140.54 -62.89
C LEU A 22 -30.41 140.53 -63.86
N SER A 23 -31.11 141.67 -64.01
CA SER A 23 -32.21 141.75 -64.97
C SER A 23 -31.69 141.52 -66.40
N THR A 24 -32.33 140.61 -67.12
CA THR A 24 -31.93 140.21 -68.48
C THR A 24 -32.16 141.28 -69.55
N GLU A 25 -32.73 142.43 -69.18
CA GLU A 25 -33.17 143.48 -70.10
C GLU A 25 -32.13 144.59 -70.34
N GLU A 26 -31.08 144.71 -69.52
CA GLU A 26 -30.03 145.74 -69.66
C GLU A 26 -28.62 145.19 -69.98
N MET A 27 -28.48 143.86 -70.06
CA MET A 27 -27.20 143.21 -70.37
C MET A 27 -26.95 143.18 -71.89
N SER A 28 -25.77 143.62 -72.33
CA SER A 28 -25.38 143.55 -73.75
C SER A 28 -25.26 142.09 -74.23
N LYS A 29 -25.40 141.85 -75.55
CA LYS A 29 -25.41 140.51 -76.16
C LYS A 29 -24.23 139.64 -75.72
N ASP A 30 -23.01 140.16 -75.80
CA ASP A 30 -21.78 139.49 -75.37
C ASP A 30 -21.74 139.19 -73.86
N GLN A 31 -22.41 139.99 -73.02
CA GLN A 31 -22.49 139.76 -71.58
C GLN A 31 -23.56 138.72 -71.23
N LEU A 32 -24.71 138.74 -71.93
CA LEU A 32 -25.69 137.65 -71.87
C LEU A 32 -25.08 136.32 -72.30
N GLU A 33 -24.34 136.28 -73.42
CA GLU A 33 -23.66 135.07 -73.89
C GLU A 33 -22.65 134.55 -72.86
N LYS A 34 -21.84 135.42 -72.23
CA LYS A 34 -20.91 135.04 -71.14
C LYS A 34 -21.63 134.56 -69.88
N HIS A 35 -22.79 135.15 -69.54
CA HIS A 35 -23.61 134.70 -68.40
C HIS A 35 -24.25 133.33 -68.67
N ILE A 36 -24.75 133.10 -69.89
CA ILE A 36 -25.29 131.82 -70.36
C ILE A 36 -24.20 130.73 -70.36
N VAL A 37 -22.95 131.05 -70.71
CA VAL A 37 -21.81 130.11 -70.59
C VAL A 37 -21.55 129.75 -69.13
N ARG A 38 -21.43 130.73 -68.21
CA ARG A 38 -21.22 130.44 -66.77
C ARG A 38 -22.35 129.59 -66.17
N LEU A 39 -23.60 129.92 -66.46
CA LEU A 39 -24.75 129.15 -65.97
C LEU A 39 -24.78 127.72 -66.55
N ARG A 40 -24.23 127.48 -67.74
CA ARG A 40 -24.03 126.13 -68.28
C ARG A 40 -22.90 125.40 -67.56
N GLU A 41 -21.76 126.05 -67.35
CA GLU A 41 -20.63 125.50 -66.58
C GLU A 41 -21.01 125.18 -65.12
N GLU A 42 -21.89 125.98 -64.50
CA GLU A 42 -22.44 125.73 -63.17
C GLU A 42 -23.44 124.57 -63.18
N LEU A 43 -24.36 124.54 -64.14
CA LEU A 43 -25.31 123.44 -64.32
C LEU A 43 -24.61 122.11 -64.61
N ASP A 44 -23.54 122.11 -65.40
CA ASP A 44 -22.74 120.92 -65.71
C ASP A 44 -21.86 120.49 -64.53
N ARG A 45 -21.30 121.42 -63.74
CA ARG A 45 -20.69 121.08 -62.44
C ARG A 45 -21.68 120.48 -61.45
N GLU A 46 -22.89 121.04 -61.31
CA GLU A 46 -23.92 120.43 -60.44
C GLU A 46 -24.36 119.05 -60.96
N ARG A 47 -24.38 118.82 -62.28
CA ARG A 47 -24.63 117.49 -62.87
C ARG A 47 -23.51 116.51 -62.54
N GLU A 48 -22.25 116.92 -62.65
CA GLU A 48 -21.08 116.11 -62.28
C GLU A 48 -21.05 115.78 -60.79
N GLU A 49 -21.22 116.76 -59.91
CA GLU A 49 -21.31 116.56 -58.45
C GLU A 49 -22.47 115.63 -58.09
N LYS A 50 -23.66 115.84 -58.66
CA LYS A 50 -24.82 114.96 -58.46
C LYS A 50 -24.56 113.53 -58.95
N SER A 51 -23.83 113.37 -60.05
CA SER A 51 -23.40 112.06 -60.56
C SER A 51 -22.39 111.39 -59.60
N TYR A 52 -21.41 112.14 -59.13
CA TYR A 52 -20.42 111.68 -58.15
C TYR A 52 -21.07 111.25 -56.81
N PHE A 53 -21.94 112.07 -56.24
CA PHE A 53 -22.66 111.72 -55.01
C PHE A 53 -23.66 110.58 -55.19
N GLN A 54 -24.24 110.41 -56.39
CA GLN A 54 -25.04 109.22 -56.73
C GLN A 54 -24.15 107.95 -56.71
N LEU A 55 -22.98 108.00 -57.36
CA LEU A 55 -22.02 106.89 -57.41
C LEU A 55 -21.48 106.52 -56.02
N GLU A 56 -21.02 107.50 -55.21
CA GLU A 56 -20.55 107.22 -53.84
C GLU A 56 -21.69 106.69 -52.94
N ARG A 57 -22.90 107.22 -53.05
CA ARG A 57 -24.06 106.68 -52.30
C ARG A 57 -24.35 105.23 -52.68
N ASP A 58 -24.31 104.89 -53.96
CA ASP A 58 -24.64 103.54 -54.43
C ASP A 58 -23.49 102.55 -54.19
N LYS A 59 -22.24 103.03 -54.17
CA LYS A 59 -21.05 102.33 -53.64
C LYS A 59 -21.16 102.06 -52.13
N ILE A 60 -21.56 103.05 -51.34
CA ILE A 60 -21.82 102.89 -49.89
C ILE A 60 -22.96 101.87 -49.64
N ARG A 61 -24.04 101.92 -50.44
CA ARG A 61 -25.12 100.91 -50.39
C ARG A 61 -24.60 99.52 -50.71
N ALA A 62 -23.86 99.34 -51.81
CA ALA A 62 -23.28 98.05 -52.17
C ALA A 62 -22.36 97.49 -51.08
N ILE A 63 -21.49 98.33 -50.48
CA ILE A 63 -20.63 97.95 -49.35
C ILE A 63 -21.48 97.57 -48.12
N TRP A 64 -22.56 98.30 -47.84
CA TRP A 64 -23.49 97.99 -46.74
C TRP A 64 -24.24 96.67 -46.96
N ASP A 65 -24.78 96.43 -48.16
CA ASP A 65 -25.48 95.19 -48.51
C ASP A 65 -24.55 93.97 -48.48
N ILE A 66 -23.30 94.13 -48.93
CA ILE A 66 -22.25 93.09 -48.80
C ILE A 66 -21.95 92.85 -47.31
N SER A 67 -21.65 93.91 -46.55
CA SER A 67 -21.34 93.80 -45.11
C SER A 67 -22.48 93.17 -44.32
N LYS A 68 -23.73 93.45 -44.69
CA LYS A 68 -24.93 92.84 -44.11
C LYS A 68 -25.06 91.36 -44.45
N ARG A 69 -24.87 90.97 -45.71
CA ARG A 69 -24.88 89.55 -46.14
C ARG A 69 -23.78 88.76 -45.44
N ASN A 70 -22.53 89.25 -45.47
CA ASN A 70 -21.41 88.62 -44.78
C ASN A 70 -21.68 88.47 -43.26
N LEU A 71 -22.34 89.44 -42.63
CA LEU A 71 -22.74 89.37 -41.22
C LEU A 71 -23.85 88.34 -40.96
N GLU A 72 -24.78 88.14 -41.90
CA GLU A 72 -25.84 87.13 -41.83
C GLU A 72 -25.30 85.71 -42.08
N GLU A 73 -24.34 85.58 -43.00
CA GLU A 73 -23.56 84.37 -43.29
C GLU A 73 -22.72 83.93 -42.08
N VAL A 74 -21.87 84.81 -41.52
CA VAL A 74 -21.07 84.49 -40.31
C VAL A 74 -21.96 84.13 -39.12
N LYS A 75 -23.14 84.76 -38.97
CA LYS A 75 -24.14 84.36 -37.98
C LYS A 75 -24.77 82.99 -38.28
N ALA A 76 -24.86 82.57 -39.54
CA ALA A 76 -25.30 81.22 -39.92
C ALA A 76 -24.21 80.18 -39.62
N GLU A 77 -22.96 80.44 -40.01
CA GLU A 77 -21.81 79.59 -39.65
C GLU A 77 -21.67 79.40 -38.14
N GLN A 78 -21.81 80.47 -37.35
CA GLN A 78 -21.75 80.38 -35.90
C GLN A 78 -22.86 79.49 -35.32
N ARG A 79 -24.07 79.53 -35.90
CA ARG A 79 -25.19 78.64 -35.52
C ARG A 79 -24.95 77.19 -35.96
N ASN A 80 -24.26 76.96 -37.07
CA ASN A 80 -23.87 75.62 -37.53
C ASN A 80 -22.79 75.02 -36.62
N ARG A 81 -21.67 75.73 -36.41
CA ARG A 81 -20.58 75.34 -35.49
C ARG A 81 -21.04 75.15 -34.04
N CYS A 82 -22.12 75.81 -33.62
CA CYS A 82 -22.74 75.54 -32.32
C CYS A 82 -23.55 74.23 -32.31
N ARG A 83 -24.32 73.93 -33.37
CA ARG A 83 -25.03 72.64 -33.50
C ARG A 83 -24.07 71.47 -33.60
N GLU A 84 -23.08 71.55 -34.50
CA GLU A 84 -21.99 70.58 -34.66
C GLU A 84 -21.30 70.23 -33.32
N ARG A 85 -21.10 71.24 -32.45
CA ARG A 85 -20.49 71.06 -31.13
C ARG A 85 -21.39 70.33 -30.14
N GLU A 86 -22.69 70.62 -30.12
CA GLU A 86 -23.63 69.88 -29.26
C GLU A 86 -23.86 68.45 -29.79
N GLU A 87 -23.90 68.25 -31.11
CA GLU A 87 -23.96 66.93 -31.75
C GLU A 87 -22.69 66.09 -31.51
N ALA A 88 -21.51 66.73 -31.41
CA ALA A 88 -20.28 66.06 -31.00
C ALA A 88 -20.31 65.66 -29.51
N LYS A 89 -20.74 66.57 -28.62
CA LYS A 89 -20.92 66.27 -27.19
C LYS A 89 -21.89 65.12 -26.96
N GLU A 90 -23.02 65.08 -27.67
CA GLU A 90 -24.02 64.02 -27.48
C GLU A 90 -23.53 62.69 -28.05
N ARG A 91 -22.83 62.68 -29.19
CA ARG A 91 -22.13 61.47 -29.67
C ARG A 91 -21.14 60.94 -28.63
N HIS A 92 -20.32 61.79 -28.02
CA HIS A 92 -19.40 61.36 -26.95
C HIS A 92 -20.12 60.88 -25.67
N ARG A 93 -21.29 61.44 -25.31
CA ARG A 93 -22.12 60.92 -24.21
C ARG A 93 -22.63 59.51 -24.50
N VAL A 94 -23.14 59.28 -25.72
CA VAL A 94 -23.59 57.96 -26.17
C VAL A 94 -22.41 56.98 -26.21
N GLU A 95 -21.26 57.39 -26.75
CA GLU A 95 -20.02 56.60 -26.77
C GLU A 95 -19.55 56.20 -25.35
N ILE A 96 -19.51 57.15 -24.40
CA ILE A 96 -19.16 56.89 -23.00
C ILE A 96 -20.15 55.91 -22.36
N THR A 97 -21.45 56.05 -22.59
CA THR A 97 -22.44 55.11 -22.04
C THR A 97 -22.38 53.73 -22.68
N VAL A 98 -22.14 53.63 -23.99
CA VAL A 98 -21.92 52.35 -24.69
C VAL A 98 -20.66 51.66 -24.17
N ASN A 99 -19.54 52.37 -24.07
CA ASN A 99 -18.29 51.80 -23.58
C ASN A 99 -18.37 51.41 -22.09
N LYS A 100 -19.14 52.14 -21.27
CA LYS A 100 -19.47 51.75 -19.89
C LYS A 100 -20.30 50.46 -19.82
N HIS A 101 -21.21 50.21 -20.76
CA HIS A 101 -21.95 48.95 -20.83
C HIS A 101 -21.09 47.79 -21.34
N LYS A 102 -20.25 48.00 -22.36
CA LYS A 102 -19.26 47.01 -22.82
C LYS A 102 -18.32 46.59 -21.68
N LEU A 103 -17.78 47.54 -20.93
CA LEU A 103 -16.90 47.26 -19.79
C LEU A 103 -17.63 46.46 -18.69
N LYS A 104 -18.90 46.78 -18.39
CA LYS A 104 -19.71 45.97 -17.48
C LYS A 104 -19.90 44.53 -17.98
N HIS A 105 -20.21 44.36 -19.27
CA HIS A 105 -20.43 43.06 -19.90
C HIS A 105 -19.19 42.16 -19.76
N VAL A 106 -18.03 42.67 -20.21
CA VAL A 106 -16.73 41.96 -20.12
C VAL A 106 -16.37 41.62 -18.68
N LEU A 107 -16.60 42.53 -17.73
CA LEU A 107 -16.37 42.26 -16.30
C LEU A 107 -17.32 41.18 -15.74
N SER A 108 -18.59 41.14 -16.16
CA SER A 108 -19.52 40.08 -15.78
C SER A 108 -19.21 38.73 -16.43
N GLU A 109 -18.79 38.71 -17.69
CA GLU A 109 -18.33 37.49 -18.38
C GLU A 109 -17.09 36.91 -17.66
N HIS A 110 -16.06 37.72 -17.45
CA HIS A 110 -14.87 37.28 -16.70
C HIS A 110 -15.22 36.80 -15.28
N HIS A 111 -16.15 37.47 -14.59
CA HIS A 111 -16.59 37.03 -13.26
C HIS A 111 -17.32 35.69 -13.30
N ASN A 112 -18.19 35.47 -14.29
CA ASN A 112 -18.91 34.21 -14.49
C ASN A 112 -17.93 33.07 -14.83
N THR A 113 -17.07 33.24 -15.83
CA THR A 113 -16.08 32.22 -16.23
C THR A 113 -15.09 31.89 -15.11
N ILE A 114 -14.65 32.88 -14.31
CA ILE A 114 -13.83 32.62 -13.12
C ILE A 114 -14.60 31.85 -12.03
N SER A 115 -15.93 32.01 -11.96
CA SER A 115 -16.77 31.31 -10.99
C SER A 115 -17.08 29.88 -11.46
N GLU A 116 -17.36 29.68 -12.73
CA GLU A 116 -17.53 28.37 -13.39
C GLU A 116 -16.25 27.54 -13.25
N LEU A 117 -15.09 28.07 -13.63
CA LEU A 117 -13.79 27.38 -13.48
C LEU A 117 -13.46 27.01 -12.02
N LYS A 118 -13.93 27.80 -11.04
CA LYS A 118 -13.79 27.47 -9.60
C LYS A 118 -14.72 26.35 -9.17
N ILE A 119 -15.96 26.33 -9.68
CA ILE A 119 -16.94 25.27 -9.42
C ILE A 119 -16.44 23.96 -10.03
N ASP A 120 -16.00 23.97 -11.29
CA ASP A 120 -15.47 22.80 -11.99
C ASP A 120 -14.19 22.27 -11.33
N SER A 121 -13.28 23.15 -10.92
CA SER A 121 -12.08 22.77 -10.17
C SER A 121 -12.43 22.12 -8.82
N ALA A 122 -13.38 22.70 -8.07
CA ALA A 122 -13.85 22.13 -6.80
C ALA A 122 -14.58 20.78 -6.99
N ALA A 123 -15.42 20.67 -8.03
CA ALA A 123 -16.13 19.44 -8.36
C ALA A 123 -15.17 18.32 -8.81
N SER A 124 -14.17 18.65 -9.63
CA SER A 124 -13.10 17.73 -10.04
C SER A 124 -12.27 17.26 -8.84
N SER A 125 -11.86 18.18 -7.97
CA SER A 125 -11.14 17.85 -6.73
C SER A 125 -11.97 16.95 -5.80
N ALA A 126 -13.27 17.22 -5.64
CA ALA A 126 -14.18 16.40 -4.83
C ALA A 126 -14.40 15.01 -5.45
N LEU A 127 -14.53 14.92 -6.78
CA LEU A 127 -14.64 13.64 -7.49
C LEU A 127 -13.39 12.77 -7.29
N ILE A 128 -12.20 13.37 -7.44
CA ILE A 128 -10.91 12.69 -7.21
C ILE A 128 -10.79 12.24 -5.75
N GLN A 129 -11.14 13.10 -4.78
CA GLN A 129 -11.15 12.75 -3.35
C GLN A 129 -12.12 11.60 -3.04
N ASN A 130 -13.31 11.60 -3.63
CA ASN A 130 -14.29 10.51 -3.47
C ASN A 130 -13.77 9.19 -4.05
N GLN A 131 -13.17 9.22 -5.25
CA GLN A 131 -12.55 8.03 -5.85
C GLN A 131 -11.41 7.47 -4.98
N TYR A 132 -10.56 8.33 -4.40
CA TYR A 132 -9.54 7.89 -3.45
C TYR A 132 -10.14 7.25 -2.20
N THR A 133 -11.13 7.88 -1.56
CA THR A 133 -11.75 7.30 -0.35
C THR A 133 -12.51 6.00 -0.64
N GLU A 134 -13.16 5.86 -1.79
CA GLU A 134 -13.72 4.58 -2.24
C GLU A 134 -12.65 3.50 -2.42
N SER A 135 -11.53 3.83 -3.08
CA SER A 135 -10.44 2.87 -3.28
C SER A 135 -9.84 2.42 -1.96
N GLU A 136 -9.64 3.35 -1.02
CA GLU A 136 -9.12 3.04 0.32
C GLU A 136 -10.09 2.17 1.11
N LEU A 137 -11.41 2.47 1.04
CA LEU A 137 -12.44 1.65 1.68
C LEU A 137 -12.53 0.23 1.08
N ARG A 138 -12.25 0.05 -0.22
CA ARG A 138 -12.12 -1.29 -0.83
C ARG A 138 -10.88 -2.01 -0.29
N PHE A 139 -9.69 -1.42 -0.39
CA PHE A 139 -8.46 -2.03 0.13
C PHE A 139 -8.53 -2.36 1.62
N ARG A 140 -9.16 -1.50 2.45
CA ARG A 140 -9.39 -1.80 3.88
C ARG A 140 -10.28 -3.04 4.07
N ARG A 141 -11.34 -3.22 3.27
CA ARG A 141 -12.19 -4.43 3.29
C ARG A 141 -11.40 -5.66 2.85
N ASP A 142 -10.64 -5.55 1.77
CA ASP A 142 -9.85 -6.67 1.21
C ASP A 142 -8.80 -7.15 2.21
N VAL A 143 -8.10 -6.22 2.89
CA VAL A 143 -7.15 -6.54 3.97
C VAL A 143 -7.83 -7.20 5.17
N HIS A 144 -9.03 -6.73 5.56
CA HIS A 144 -9.81 -7.37 6.63
C HIS A 144 -10.25 -8.79 6.26
N GLY A 145 -10.80 -8.98 5.06
CA GLY A 145 -11.20 -10.29 4.55
C GLY A 145 -10.03 -11.27 4.50
N MET A 146 -8.89 -10.85 3.94
CA MET A 146 -7.65 -11.66 3.91
C MET A 146 -7.14 -12.01 5.32
N GLN A 147 -7.31 -11.12 6.30
CA GLN A 147 -6.96 -11.39 7.70
C GLN A 147 -7.93 -12.39 8.36
N GLU A 148 -9.21 -12.36 8.00
CA GLU A 148 -10.23 -13.30 8.49
C GLU A 148 -10.06 -14.68 7.86
N ASP A 149 -9.85 -14.76 6.54
CA ASP A 149 -9.42 -15.95 5.80
C ASP A 149 -8.21 -16.64 6.46
N PHE A 150 -7.18 -15.85 6.80
CA PHE A 150 -5.96 -16.37 7.42
C PHE A 150 -6.21 -16.88 8.85
N ARG A 151 -7.07 -16.18 9.62
CA ARG A 151 -7.51 -16.65 10.95
C ARG A 151 -8.34 -17.93 10.84
N GLU A 152 -9.20 -18.07 9.83
CA GLU A 152 -9.99 -19.28 9.64
C GLU A 152 -9.11 -20.46 9.22
N LYS A 153 -8.25 -20.30 8.19
CA LYS A 153 -7.31 -21.33 7.74
C LYS A 153 -6.38 -21.80 8.87
N ARG A 154 -5.99 -20.90 9.79
CA ARG A 154 -5.28 -21.28 11.02
C ARG A 154 -6.14 -22.17 11.92
N ARG A 155 -7.38 -21.77 12.25
CA ARG A 155 -8.30 -22.57 13.08
C ARG A 155 -8.63 -23.94 12.46
N GLN A 156 -8.84 -23.99 11.15
CA GLN A 156 -9.05 -25.23 10.39
C GLN A 156 -7.85 -26.17 10.57
N ASN A 157 -6.62 -25.69 10.35
CA ASN A 157 -5.39 -26.48 10.55
C ASN A 157 -5.22 -26.91 12.03
N GLU A 158 -5.46 -26.04 13.00
CA GLU A 158 -5.45 -26.38 14.43
C GLU A 158 -6.46 -27.49 14.76
N ASN A 159 -7.63 -27.52 14.10
CA ASN A 159 -8.64 -28.55 14.29
C ASN A 159 -8.24 -29.87 13.62
N CYS A 160 -7.75 -29.85 12.37
CA CYS A 160 -7.19 -31.02 11.71
C CYS A 160 -6.06 -31.68 12.55
N MET A 161 -5.20 -30.86 13.17
CA MET A 161 -4.15 -31.33 14.08
C MET A 161 -4.67 -31.91 15.40
N LYS A 162 -5.84 -31.47 15.90
CA LYS A 162 -6.52 -32.09 17.07
C LYS A 162 -7.16 -33.41 16.67
N GLU A 163 -7.87 -33.45 15.54
CA GLU A 163 -8.49 -34.67 15.02
C GLU A 163 -7.47 -35.77 14.72
N LEU A 164 -6.34 -35.43 14.08
CA LEU A 164 -5.28 -36.40 13.78
C LEU A 164 -4.66 -36.98 15.05
N LYS A 165 -4.45 -36.15 16.08
CA LYS A 165 -4.00 -36.61 17.41
C LYS A 165 -5.02 -37.51 18.09
N LEU A 166 -6.31 -37.20 17.98
CA LEU A 166 -7.38 -38.02 18.56
C LEU A 166 -7.49 -39.38 17.84
N LYS A 167 -7.44 -39.40 16.50
CA LYS A 167 -7.41 -40.64 15.70
C LYS A 167 -6.23 -41.52 16.11
N HIS A 168 -5.02 -40.94 16.22
CA HIS A 168 -3.84 -41.67 16.67
C HIS A 168 -3.95 -42.20 18.10
N GLN A 169 -4.60 -41.48 19.02
CA GLN A 169 -4.87 -41.96 20.38
C GLN A 169 -5.86 -43.15 20.39
N VAL A 170 -6.87 -43.14 19.51
CA VAL A 170 -7.80 -44.27 19.34
C VAL A 170 -7.07 -45.48 18.75
N GLU A 171 -6.31 -45.30 17.67
CA GLU A 171 -5.49 -46.36 17.05
C GLU A 171 -4.54 -47.03 18.06
N LEU A 172 -3.85 -46.23 18.90
CA LEU A 172 -2.99 -46.74 19.95
C LEU A 172 -3.77 -47.51 21.03
N MET A 173 -4.94 -47.02 21.42
CA MET A 173 -5.80 -47.69 22.40
C MET A 173 -6.35 -49.02 21.87
N GLU A 174 -6.78 -49.07 20.60
CA GLU A 174 -7.22 -50.28 19.92
C GLU A 174 -6.08 -51.30 19.82
N LEU A 175 -4.88 -50.86 19.43
CA LEU A 175 -3.69 -51.72 19.35
C LEU A 175 -3.28 -52.27 20.73
N VAL A 176 -3.34 -51.46 21.79
CA VAL A 176 -3.11 -51.90 23.16
C VAL A 176 -4.15 -52.95 23.56
N ASN A 177 -5.44 -52.70 23.34
CA ASN A 177 -6.52 -53.64 23.63
C ASN A 177 -6.36 -54.97 22.86
N GLU A 178 -5.89 -54.92 21.61
CA GLU A 178 -5.57 -56.10 20.82
C GLU A 178 -4.42 -56.92 21.43
N TYR A 179 -3.31 -56.28 21.81
CA TYR A 179 -2.21 -56.99 22.48
C TYR A 179 -2.64 -57.56 23.83
N ASP A 180 -3.42 -56.81 24.61
CA ASP A 180 -3.95 -57.26 25.90
C ASP A 180 -4.87 -58.48 25.73
N ARG A 181 -5.74 -58.49 24.71
CA ARG A 181 -6.55 -59.68 24.35
C ARG A 181 -5.66 -60.86 23.98
N ARG A 182 -4.68 -60.68 23.09
CA ARG A 182 -3.75 -61.75 22.67
C ARG A 182 -2.95 -62.31 23.86
N VAL A 183 -2.50 -61.46 24.79
CA VAL A 183 -1.80 -61.88 26.02
C VAL A 183 -2.72 -62.70 26.92
N ARG A 184 -3.96 -62.26 27.16
CA ARG A 184 -4.95 -63.00 27.97
C ARG A 184 -5.30 -64.35 27.34
N GLU A 185 -5.47 -64.41 26.02
CA GLU A 185 -5.71 -65.65 25.27
C GLU A 185 -4.54 -66.64 25.42
N VAL A 186 -3.29 -66.16 25.26
CA VAL A 186 -2.08 -66.97 25.47
C VAL A 186 -1.98 -67.47 26.92
N GLN A 187 -2.24 -66.61 27.92
CA GLN A 187 -2.24 -66.99 29.34
C GLN A 187 -3.28 -68.10 29.62
N VAL A 188 -4.52 -67.94 29.13
CA VAL A 188 -5.59 -68.95 29.29
C VAL A 188 -5.21 -70.27 28.60
N MET A 189 -4.61 -70.21 27.41
CA MET A 189 -4.17 -71.41 26.69
C MET A 189 -3.04 -72.15 27.40
N TYR A 190 -2.05 -71.45 27.96
CA TYR A 190 -1.01 -72.09 28.78
C TYR A 190 -1.55 -72.60 30.12
N HIS A 191 -2.46 -71.89 30.78
CA HIS A 191 -3.08 -72.35 32.03
C HIS A 191 -3.86 -73.66 31.81
N LYS A 192 -4.67 -73.73 30.74
CA LYS A 192 -5.37 -74.98 30.34
C LYS A 192 -4.39 -76.14 30.08
N LYS A 193 -3.28 -75.90 29.37
CA LYS A 193 -2.23 -76.91 29.15
C LYS A 193 -1.59 -77.38 30.46
N MET A 194 -1.31 -76.47 31.39
CA MET A 194 -0.73 -76.80 32.69
C MET A 194 -1.67 -77.64 33.56
N LEU A 195 -2.97 -77.31 33.61
CA LEU A 195 -3.98 -78.12 34.32
C LEU A 195 -4.09 -79.52 33.72
N ALA A 196 -4.16 -79.65 32.38
CA ALA A 196 -4.22 -80.94 31.71
C ALA A 196 -2.97 -81.80 32.00
N ALA A 197 -1.77 -81.20 32.03
CA ALA A 197 -0.55 -81.89 32.42
C ALA A 197 -0.57 -82.34 33.89
N GLN A 198 -1.03 -81.48 34.81
CA GLN A 198 -1.18 -81.82 36.22
C GLN A 198 -2.18 -82.98 36.44
N GLU A 199 -3.29 -83.01 35.71
CA GLU A 199 -4.24 -84.12 35.71
C GLU A 199 -3.60 -85.44 35.22
N VAL A 200 -2.85 -85.41 34.12
CA VAL A 200 -2.17 -86.60 33.58
C VAL A 200 -1.17 -87.15 34.60
N GLU A 201 -0.34 -86.29 35.20
CA GLU A 201 0.61 -86.71 36.23
C GLU A 201 -0.09 -87.17 37.53
N ALA A 202 -1.25 -86.61 37.88
CA ALA A 202 -2.05 -87.09 39.01
C ALA A 202 -2.65 -88.48 38.74
N LYS A 203 -3.13 -88.73 37.51
CA LYS A 203 -3.66 -90.03 37.07
C LYS A 203 -2.55 -91.10 37.05
N LYS A 204 -1.33 -90.77 36.60
CA LYS A 204 -0.15 -91.65 36.71
C LYS A 204 0.17 -92.02 38.16
N ARG A 205 0.37 -91.01 39.03
CA ARG A 205 0.67 -91.22 40.46
C ARG A 205 -0.42 -92.03 41.17
N ALA A 206 -1.69 -91.83 40.84
CA ALA A 206 -2.78 -92.64 41.37
C ALA A 206 -2.75 -94.10 40.89
N ALA A 207 -2.36 -94.36 39.64
CA ALA A 207 -2.18 -95.71 39.11
C ALA A 207 -0.96 -96.41 39.75
N GLU A 208 0.18 -95.73 39.87
CA GLU A 208 1.39 -96.22 40.55
C GLU A 208 1.12 -96.59 42.00
N VAL A 209 0.43 -95.73 42.75
CA VAL A 209 -0.01 -96.03 44.13
C VAL A 209 -0.98 -97.21 44.14
N SER A 210 -1.95 -97.28 43.21
CA SER A 210 -2.87 -98.43 43.12
C SER A 210 -2.16 -99.75 42.84
N GLU A 211 -1.10 -99.76 42.03
CA GLU A 211 -0.27 -100.94 41.82
C GLU A 211 0.56 -101.31 43.05
N LEU A 212 1.19 -100.33 43.69
CA LEU A 212 1.97 -100.54 44.92
C LEU A 212 1.07 -101.10 46.04
N ASP A 213 -0.13 -100.56 46.19
CA ASP A 213 -1.18 -101.07 47.09
C ASP A 213 -1.53 -102.54 46.78
N LYS A 214 -1.74 -102.90 45.51
CA LYS A 214 -2.04 -104.28 45.10
C LYS A 214 -0.88 -105.23 45.46
N ARG A 215 0.37 -104.80 45.22
CA ARG A 215 1.59 -105.56 45.56
C ARG A 215 1.77 -105.69 47.07
N MET A 216 1.50 -104.65 47.86
CA MET A 216 1.53 -104.70 49.32
C MET A 216 0.41 -105.59 49.89
N ARG A 217 -0.80 -105.53 49.34
CA ARG A 217 -1.93 -106.39 49.72
C ARG A 217 -1.65 -107.87 49.41
N SER A 218 -1.09 -108.20 48.23
CA SER A 218 -0.72 -109.58 47.92
C SER A 218 0.43 -110.09 48.79
N TYR A 219 1.47 -109.29 49.01
CA TYR A 219 2.56 -109.63 49.94
C TYR A 219 2.03 -109.87 51.37
N THR A 220 1.13 -109.02 51.85
CA THR A 220 0.49 -109.17 53.17
C THR A 220 -0.35 -110.44 53.24
N ALA A 221 -1.15 -110.74 52.21
CA ALA A 221 -1.93 -111.98 52.14
C ALA A 221 -1.06 -113.24 52.09
N ASP A 222 0.07 -113.22 51.37
CA ASP A 222 0.99 -114.37 51.33
C ASP A 222 1.84 -114.49 52.59
N LEU A 223 2.11 -113.38 53.29
CA LEU A 223 2.71 -113.38 54.63
C LEU A 223 1.74 -113.97 55.67
N ILE A 224 0.45 -113.60 55.62
CA ILE A 224 -0.61 -114.22 56.42
C ILE A 224 -0.67 -115.72 56.13
N LYS A 225 -0.79 -116.16 54.87
CA LYS A 225 -0.76 -117.60 54.50
C LYS A 225 0.52 -118.34 54.94
N LYS A 226 1.65 -117.64 55.15
CA LYS A 226 2.88 -118.22 55.72
C LYS A 226 2.77 -118.34 57.23
N HIS A 227 2.30 -117.29 57.92
CA HIS A 227 2.02 -117.35 59.36
C HIS A 227 0.95 -118.39 59.68
N ASP A 228 -0.17 -118.47 58.96
CA ASP A 228 -1.21 -119.49 59.15
C ASP A 228 -0.68 -120.92 59.01
N ARG A 229 0.30 -121.14 58.12
CA ARG A 229 0.98 -122.43 57.95
C ARG A 229 2.03 -122.69 59.04
N ALA A 230 2.73 -121.65 59.50
CA ALA A 230 3.64 -121.77 60.64
C ALA A 230 2.88 -121.99 61.96
N VAL A 231 1.69 -121.38 62.12
CA VAL A 231 0.77 -121.60 63.24
C VAL A 231 0.20 -123.01 63.16
N ARG A 232 -0.37 -123.46 62.02
CA ARG A 232 -0.82 -124.86 61.89
C ARG A 232 0.31 -125.87 62.09
N GLY A 233 1.50 -125.64 61.55
CA GLY A 233 2.66 -126.49 61.79
C GLY A 233 3.14 -126.46 63.25
N ALA A 234 2.99 -125.32 63.94
CA ALA A 234 3.22 -125.23 65.38
C ALA A 234 2.11 -125.88 66.20
N GLU A 235 0.86 -125.85 65.76
CA GLU A 235 -0.28 -126.57 66.36
C GLU A 235 -0.11 -128.08 66.17
N GLU A 236 0.26 -128.55 64.98
CA GLU A 236 0.61 -129.95 64.68
C GLU A 236 1.84 -130.41 65.49
N TYR A 237 2.85 -129.55 65.64
CA TYR A 237 3.97 -129.79 66.55
C TYR A 237 3.52 -129.81 68.02
N TYR A 238 2.65 -128.91 68.46
CA TYR A 238 2.10 -128.91 69.83
C TYR A 238 1.18 -130.10 70.08
N TYR A 239 0.41 -130.57 69.09
CA TYR A 239 -0.41 -131.79 69.21
C TYR A 239 0.46 -133.03 69.26
N SER A 240 1.43 -133.19 68.35
CA SER A 240 2.35 -134.33 68.37
C SER A 240 3.28 -134.34 69.60
N VAL A 241 3.80 -133.17 70.01
CA VAL A 241 4.55 -133.03 71.25
C VAL A 241 3.65 -133.28 72.45
N THR A 242 2.47 -132.66 72.61
CA THR A 242 1.61 -132.94 73.78
C THR A 242 1.18 -134.40 73.83
N HIS A 243 0.86 -135.03 72.70
CA HIS A 243 0.51 -136.46 72.66
C HIS A 243 1.70 -137.38 73.01
N ALA A 244 2.94 -136.99 72.70
CA ALA A 244 4.16 -137.70 73.11
C ALA A 244 4.64 -137.33 74.54
N ARG A 245 4.29 -136.13 75.03
CA ARG A 245 4.74 -135.52 76.29
C ARG A 245 3.82 -135.88 77.45
N VAL A 246 2.51 -135.95 77.23
CA VAL A 246 1.54 -136.52 78.19
C VAL A 246 1.83 -138.00 78.47
N LEU A 247 2.45 -138.72 77.51
CA LEU A 247 2.92 -140.10 77.70
C LEU A 247 4.38 -140.22 78.21
N LYS A 248 5.09 -139.11 78.47
CA LYS A 248 6.53 -139.15 78.85
C LYS A 248 6.99 -138.14 79.92
N GLU A 249 6.14 -137.20 80.33
CA GLU A 249 6.37 -136.27 81.44
C GLU A 249 5.41 -136.52 82.62
N GLN A 250 5.13 -137.80 82.92
CA GLN A 250 4.65 -138.20 84.26
C GLN A 250 5.82 -138.61 85.20
N SER A 251 7.07 -138.41 84.77
CA SER A 251 8.29 -138.58 85.56
C SER A 251 9.23 -137.38 85.40
N ASP A 252 9.50 -136.71 86.52
CA ASP A 252 10.71 -135.93 86.84
C ASP A 252 10.99 -134.62 86.08
N LEU A 253 10.17 -133.63 86.42
CA LEU A 253 10.56 -132.29 86.89
C LEU A 253 12.08 -131.93 87.02
N LYS A 254 12.41 -130.70 86.54
CA LYS A 254 13.56 -129.83 86.93
C LYS A 254 14.93 -130.23 86.31
N GLU A 255 15.89 -129.33 86.06
CA GLU A 255 16.16 -127.98 86.63
C GLU A 255 17.07 -127.07 85.73
N LYS A 256 17.11 -125.74 86.00
CA LYS A 256 18.19 -124.72 85.75
C LYS A 256 18.32 -123.86 84.44
N LEU A 257 18.17 -122.53 84.65
CA LEU A 257 19.01 -121.37 84.18
C LEU A 257 19.21 -121.02 82.67
N LEU A 258 19.51 -119.77 82.21
CA LEU A 258 19.23 -118.36 82.63
C LEU A 258 19.81 -117.33 81.58
N LYS A 259 19.41 -116.02 81.65
CA LYS A 259 20.02 -114.78 81.04
C LYS A 259 19.79 -114.52 79.52
N PHE A 260 19.96 -113.33 78.90
CA PHE A 260 20.59 -112.01 79.26
C PHE A 260 19.90 -110.76 78.60
N GLN A 261 20.53 -109.56 78.63
CA GLN A 261 20.07 -108.20 78.19
C GLN A 261 20.62 -107.78 76.77
N ALA A 262 20.51 -106.58 76.15
CA ALA A 262 20.15 -105.15 76.48
C ALA A 262 19.65 -104.40 75.18
N ASN A 263 19.63 -103.07 74.88
CA ASN A 263 20.17 -101.81 75.48
C ASN A 263 19.46 -100.49 74.94
N HIS A 264 20.01 -99.27 75.19
CA HIS A 264 19.43 -97.91 75.00
C HIS A 264 19.43 -97.21 73.59
N GLY A 265 18.39 -96.40 73.32
CA GLY A 265 18.36 -94.90 73.25
C GLY A 265 19.27 -94.02 72.34
N VAL A 266 18.67 -93.07 71.59
CA VAL A 266 19.33 -91.93 70.90
C VAL A 266 18.45 -90.66 70.93
N SER A 267 19.00 -89.45 71.17
CA SER A 267 18.23 -88.18 71.10
C SER A 267 19.02 -86.89 70.74
N THR A 268 20.35 -86.93 70.63
CA THR A 268 21.19 -85.73 70.49
C THR A 268 21.45 -85.25 69.06
N ALA A 269 21.28 -86.10 68.04
CA ALA A 269 21.54 -85.75 66.64
C ALA A 269 20.49 -84.80 66.04
N GLN A 270 19.21 -84.97 66.40
CA GLN A 270 18.07 -84.38 65.69
C GLN A 270 17.95 -82.85 65.87
N ARG A 271 18.42 -82.30 67.00
CA ARG A 271 18.46 -80.84 67.24
C ARG A 271 19.53 -80.14 66.39
N LYS A 272 20.71 -80.74 66.23
CA LYS A 272 21.80 -80.17 65.42
C LYS A 272 21.42 -80.08 63.94
N TYR A 273 20.74 -81.11 63.42
CA TYR A 273 20.23 -81.15 62.06
C TYR A 273 19.26 -79.99 61.75
N TRP A 274 18.29 -79.74 62.62
CA TRP A 274 17.34 -78.63 62.46
C TRP A 274 18.03 -77.25 62.48
N HIS A 275 18.93 -77.02 63.43
CA HIS A 275 19.59 -75.73 63.57
C HIS A 275 20.53 -75.40 62.39
N LEU A 276 21.17 -76.43 61.80
CA LEU A 276 21.93 -76.30 60.56
C LEU A 276 21.02 -75.99 59.36
N ARG A 277 19.91 -76.72 59.22
CA ARG A 277 18.93 -76.51 58.14
C ARG A 277 18.37 -75.09 58.13
N GLU A 278 18.04 -74.53 59.28
CA GLU A 278 17.53 -73.16 59.39
C GLU A 278 18.60 -72.11 59.04
N SER A 279 19.87 -72.34 59.42
CA SER A 279 20.97 -71.45 59.02
C SER A 279 21.27 -71.49 57.52
N LEU A 280 21.16 -72.66 56.89
CA LEU A 280 21.32 -72.83 55.44
C LEU A 280 20.19 -72.09 54.69
N GLN A 281 18.94 -72.27 55.10
CA GLN A 281 17.78 -71.63 54.46
C GLN A 281 17.86 -70.08 54.53
N LYS A 282 18.40 -69.53 55.62
CA LYS A 282 18.62 -68.07 55.73
C LYS A 282 19.74 -67.57 54.81
N ALA A 283 20.82 -68.35 54.66
CA ALA A 283 21.89 -68.02 53.71
C ALA A 283 21.41 -68.12 52.25
N GLU A 284 20.60 -69.12 51.90
CA GLU A 284 19.97 -69.24 50.58
C GLU A 284 19.06 -68.05 50.25
N GLN A 285 18.26 -67.58 51.21
CA GLN A 285 17.41 -66.40 51.05
C GLN A 285 18.23 -65.13 50.83
N GLN A 286 19.29 -64.90 51.62
CA GLN A 286 20.21 -63.77 51.45
C GLN A 286 20.92 -63.80 50.10
N LEU A 287 21.33 -64.98 49.62
CA LEU A 287 21.97 -65.16 48.32
C LEU A 287 21.01 -64.79 47.17
N LEU A 288 19.74 -65.20 47.26
CA LEU A 288 18.70 -64.82 46.29
C LEU A 288 18.38 -63.33 46.31
N GLU A 289 18.43 -62.68 47.47
CA GLU A 289 18.20 -61.23 47.61
C GLU A 289 19.36 -60.41 47.04
N LEU A 290 20.60 -60.78 47.36
CA LEU A 290 21.81 -60.19 46.74
C LEU A 290 21.82 -60.39 45.22
N GLN A 291 21.35 -61.54 44.71
CA GLN A 291 21.19 -61.77 43.27
C GLN A 291 20.13 -60.87 42.61
N LYS A 292 19.09 -60.44 43.32
CA LYS A 292 18.12 -59.44 42.81
C LYS A 292 18.76 -58.06 42.76
N GLN A 293 19.34 -57.61 43.88
CA GLN A 293 20.00 -56.32 43.99
C GLN A 293 21.13 -56.16 42.95
N LEU A 294 21.89 -57.22 42.67
CA LEU A 294 22.93 -57.19 41.63
C LEU A 294 22.35 -57.13 40.21
N LYS A 295 21.18 -57.70 39.94
CA LYS A 295 20.47 -57.51 38.65
C LYS A 295 19.96 -56.08 38.50
N GLU A 296 19.33 -55.54 39.54
CA GLU A 296 18.80 -54.17 39.59
C GLU A 296 19.91 -53.12 39.45
N TYR A 297 21.05 -53.32 40.11
CA TYR A 297 22.24 -52.48 39.93
C TYR A 297 22.75 -52.52 38.48
N ASN A 298 22.80 -53.70 37.86
CA ASN A 298 23.27 -53.84 36.48
C ASN A 298 22.31 -53.23 35.46
N THR A 299 20.98 -53.33 35.64
CA THR A 299 20.01 -52.66 34.76
C THR A 299 20.06 -51.14 34.94
N ALA A 300 20.13 -50.64 36.18
CA ALA A 300 20.30 -49.21 36.45
C ALA A 300 21.61 -48.65 35.87
N LYS A 301 22.71 -49.42 35.93
CA LYS A 301 24.00 -49.07 35.31
C LYS A 301 23.90 -48.98 33.78
N ALA A 302 23.19 -49.92 33.15
CA ALA A 302 22.95 -49.89 31.70
C ALA A 302 22.06 -48.70 31.28
N GLN A 303 20.98 -48.43 32.02
CA GLN A 303 20.12 -47.26 31.80
C GLN A 303 20.89 -45.95 31.95
N ARG A 304 21.74 -45.83 32.97
CA ARG A 304 22.61 -44.65 33.16
C ARG A 304 23.58 -44.46 31.99
N ALA A 305 24.17 -45.54 31.46
CA ALA A 305 25.05 -45.46 30.31
C ALA A 305 24.30 -45.00 29.04
N ALA A 306 23.09 -45.52 28.80
CA ALA A 306 22.23 -45.09 27.70
C ALA A 306 21.83 -43.61 27.82
N ALA A 307 21.42 -43.15 29.01
CA ALA A 307 21.11 -41.75 29.28
C ALA A 307 22.35 -40.84 29.07
N GLN A 308 23.53 -41.26 29.51
CA GLN A 308 24.79 -40.53 29.27
C GLN A 308 25.17 -40.47 27.79
N ALA A 309 24.87 -41.49 26.99
CA ALA A 309 25.04 -41.43 25.54
C ALA A 309 24.07 -40.44 24.89
N TYR A 310 22.79 -40.47 25.29
CA TYR A 310 21.76 -39.56 24.78
C TYR A 310 22.05 -38.08 25.11
N VAL A 311 22.49 -37.78 26.35
CA VAL A 311 22.91 -36.43 26.74
C VAL A 311 24.07 -35.92 25.88
N LYS A 312 25.07 -36.75 25.57
CA LYS A 312 26.19 -36.36 24.69
C LYS A 312 25.77 -36.03 23.26
N VAL A 313 24.71 -36.66 22.75
CA VAL A 313 24.10 -36.31 21.45
C VAL A 313 23.44 -34.94 21.55
N ILE A 314 22.57 -34.72 22.55
CA ILE A 314 21.93 -33.40 22.78
C ILE A 314 22.97 -32.28 22.98
N GLU A 315 24.05 -32.52 23.72
CA GLU A 315 25.14 -31.54 23.87
C GLU A 315 25.83 -31.23 22.54
N LYS A 316 25.98 -32.20 21.63
CA LYS A 316 26.51 -31.96 20.28
C LYS A 316 25.53 -31.14 19.46
N ASP A 317 24.27 -31.58 19.38
CA ASP A 317 23.24 -30.93 18.58
C ASP A 317 23.01 -29.47 19.04
N LEU A 318 23.06 -29.23 20.36
CA LEU A 318 23.02 -27.89 20.94
C LEU A 318 24.19 -27.01 20.48
N ARG A 319 25.43 -27.52 20.51
CA ARG A 319 26.62 -26.79 20.02
C ARG A 319 26.51 -26.49 18.52
N ASP A 320 26.11 -27.47 17.73
CA ASP A 320 25.96 -27.33 16.28
C ASP A 320 24.88 -26.27 15.94
N VAL A 321 23.76 -26.26 16.68
CA VAL A 321 22.70 -25.24 16.55
C VAL A 321 23.15 -23.86 17.04
N THR A 322 23.91 -23.76 18.13
CA THR A 322 24.46 -22.47 18.60
C THR A 322 25.38 -21.85 17.56
N VAL A 323 26.30 -22.62 16.96
CA VAL A 323 27.19 -22.12 15.89
C VAL A 323 26.40 -21.69 14.65
N GLN A 324 25.37 -22.45 14.25
CA GLN A 324 24.48 -22.04 13.16
C GLN A 324 23.73 -20.73 13.46
N HIS A 325 23.28 -20.54 14.71
CA HIS A 325 22.61 -19.32 15.13
C HIS A 325 23.54 -18.10 15.11
N GLU A 326 24.77 -18.23 15.62
CA GLU A 326 25.78 -17.17 15.60
C GLU A 326 26.17 -16.77 14.16
N LEU A 327 26.39 -17.75 13.28
CA LEU A 327 26.67 -17.50 11.85
C LEU A 327 25.50 -16.79 11.16
N LEU A 328 24.26 -17.19 11.45
CA LEU A 328 23.06 -16.57 10.89
C LEU A 328 22.86 -15.13 11.42
N LEU A 329 23.16 -14.86 12.69
CA LEU A 329 23.15 -13.51 13.26
C LEU A 329 24.18 -12.61 12.59
N GLN A 330 25.41 -13.09 12.38
CA GLN A 330 26.45 -12.33 11.67
C GLN A 330 26.07 -12.05 10.20
N ALA A 331 25.48 -13.03 9.51
CA ALA A 331 24.98 -12.84 8.15
C ALA A 331 23.83 -11.82 8.09
N PHE A 332 22.89 -11.89 9.04
CA PHE A 332 21.78 -10.94 9.16
C PHE A 332 22.27 -9.51 9.42
N GLN A 333 23.22 -9.32 10.34
CA GLN A 333 23.82 -8.02 10.62
C GLN A 333 24.50 -7.41 9.38
N LYS A 334 25.24 -8.21 8.59
CA LYS A 334 25.84 -7.74 7.33
C LYS A 334 24.78 -7.29 6.32
N VAL A 335 23.73 -8.09 6.12
CA VAL A 335 22.63 -7.74 5.20
C VAL A 335 21.85 -6.50 5.67
N GLN A 336 21.74 -6.26 6.99
CA GLN A 336 21.18 -5.01 7.52
C GLN A 336 22.07 -3.79 7.20
N LEU A 337 23.39 -3.91 7.40
CA LEU A 337 24.34 -2.84 7.05
C LEU A 337 24.35 -2.55 5.54
N GLU A 338 24.39 -3.59 4.70
CA GLU A 338 24.31 -3.46 3.23
C GLU A 338 23.01 -2.77 2.79
N ARG A 339 21.87 -3.12 3.40
CA ARG A 339 20.57 -2.44 3.17
C ARG A 339 20.66 -0.97 3.54
N ASP A 340 21.21 -0.64 4.70
CA ASP A 340 21.21 0.74 5.22
C ASP A 340 22.19 1.64 4.45
N GLU A 341 23.35 1.11 4.05
CA GLU A 341 24.24 1.79 3.10
C GLU A 341 23.56 2.03 1.74
N LEU A 342 22.80 1.05 1.22
CA LEU A 342 22.08 1.21 -0.05
C LEU A 342 20.97 2.25 0.03
N LEU A 343 20.21 2.29 1.14
CA LEU A 343 19.19 3.31 1.40
C LEU A 343 19.79 4.71 1.55
N GLN A 344 20.95 4.83 2.23
CA GLN A 344 21.68 6.09 2.32
C GLN A 344 22.15 6.56 0.94
N ARG A 345 22.86 5.71 0.19
CA ARG A 345 23.35 6.01 -1.17
C ARG A 345 22.21 6.38 -2.13
N GLN A 346 21.06 5.71 -2.03
CA GLN A 346 19.87 6.05 -2.81
C GLN A 346 19.33 7.44 -2.45
N THR A 347 19.27 7.77 -1.15
CA THR A 347 18.81 9.08 -0.67
C THR A 347 19.74 10.20 -1.13
N GLU A 348 21.05 10.01 -0.98
CA GLU A 348 22.09 10.93 -1.46
C GLU A 348 22.00 11.15 -2.98
N ALA A 349 21.82 10.09 -3.76
CA ALA A 349 21.66 10.17 -5.22
C ALA A 349 20.37 10.92 -5.64
N ILE A 350 19.25 10.72 -4.92
CA ILE A 350 18.00 11.45 -5.17
C ILE A 350 18.19 12.94 -4.87
N VAL A 351 18.79 13.31 -3.74
CA VAL A 351 19.04 14.71 -3.37
C VAL A 351 20.00 15.38 -4.36
N ALA A 352 21.09 14.71 -4.75
CA ALA A 352 22.02 15.21 -5.76
C ALA A 352 21.35 15.39 -7.14
N MET A 353 20.44 14.49 -7.53
CA MET A 353 19.65 14.63 -8.74
C MET A 353 18.71 15.84 -8.67
N GLN A 354 17.99 16.02 -7.56
CA GLN A 354 17.07 17.14 -7.33
C GLN A 354 17.80 18.50 -7.34
N GLN A 355 18.98 18.58 -6.69
CA GLN A 355 19.84 19.76 -6.77
C GLN A 355 20.27 20.05 -8.21
N ARG A 356 20.68 19.02 -8.97
CA ARG A 356 21.09 19.18 -10.36
C ARG A 356 19.94 19.57 -11.29
N SER A 357 18.70 19.11 -11.05
CA SER A 357 17.53 19.57 -11.80
C SER A 357 17.15 21.00 -11.44
N GLY A 358 17.11 21.36 -10.15
CA GLY A 358 16.80 22.73 -9.71
C GLY A 358 17.80 23.77 -10.23
N LEU A 359 19.10 23.45 -10.27
CA LEU A 359 20.12 24.30 -10.88
C LEU A 359 19.94 24.47 -12.40
N LYS A 360 19.51 23.41 -13.10
CA LYS A 360 19.16 23.51 -14.53
C LYS A 360 17.91 24.37 -14.74
N GLU A 361 16.88 24.18 -13.92
CA GLU A 361 15.62 24.91 -13.99
C GLU A 361 15.85 26.42 -13.78
N LEU A 362 16.56 26.80 -12.72
CA LEU A 362 16.91 28.19 -12.42
C LEU A 362 17.74 28.82 -13.56
N LEU A 363 18.66 28.07 -14.17
CA LEU A 363 19.41 28.52 -15.34
C LEU A 363 18.52 28.70 -16.58
N LEU A 364 17.53 27.84 -16.78
CA LEU A 364 16.55 27.97 -17.87
C LEU A 364 15.59 29.14 -17.64
N GLN A 365 15.05 29.31 -16.43
CA GLN A 365 14.24 30.47 -16.03
C GLN A 365 15.00 31.78 -16.27
N ARG A 366 16.28 31.84 -15.87
CA ARG A 366 17.12 33.04 -16.10
C ARG A 366 17.40 33.29 -17.58
N LYS A 367 17.64 32.25 -18.38
CA LYS A 367 17.77 32.38 -19.85
C LYS A 367 16.48 32.89 -20.48
N LEU A 368 15.34 32.33 -20.10
CA LEU A 368 14.01 32.72 -20.58
C LEU A 368 13.77 34.19 -20.27
N ALA A 369 13.97 34.64 -19.02
CA ALA A 369 13.87 36.05 -18.64
C ALA A 369 14.76 36.96 -19.50
N THR A 370 16.03 36.61 -19.74
CA THR A 370 16.91 37.42 -20.61
C THR A 370 16.49 37.46 -22.07
N VAL A 371 15.79 36.43 -22.58
CA VAL A 371 15.23 36.41 -23.93
C VAL A 371 13.94 37.22 -24.01
N THR A 372 13.05 37.13 -23.01
CA THR A 372 11.86 37.98 -22.90
C THR A 372 12.24 39.46 -22.81
N GLU A 373 13.17 39.82 -21.93
CA GLU A 373 13.73 41.19 -21.85
C GLU A 373 14.32 41.68 -23.18
N ALA A 374 14.93 40.80 -23.98
CA ALA A 374 15.49 41.17 -25.28
C ALA A 374 14.38 41.35 -26.33
N LEU A 375 13.36 40.48 -26.32
CA LEU A 375 12.19 40.58 -27.18
C LEU A 375 11.42 41.87 -26.91
N GLU A 376 11.09 42.18 -25.66
CA GLU A 376 10.41 43.43 -25.26
C GLU A 376 11.17 44.68 -25.73
N LYS A 377 12.51 44.64 -25.71
CA LYS A 377 13.36 45.75 -26.17
C LYS A 377 13.35 45.87 -27.70
N GLU A 378 13.29 44.77 -28.45
CA GLU A 378 13.14 44.82 -29.91
C GLU A 378 11.72 45.17 -30.36
N GLU A 379 10.69 44.72 -29.64
CA GLU A 379 9.29 45.13 -29.88
C GLU A 379 9.12 46.64 -29.64
N ALA A 380 9.67 47.17 -28.54
CA ALA A 380 9.69 48.61 -28.29
C ALA A 380 10.44 49.38 -29.40
N ARG A 381 11.60 48.86 -29.86
CA ARG A 381 12.33 49.43 -31.00
C ARG A 381 11.48 49.45 -32.27
N LEU A 382 10.84 48.33 -32.63
CA LEU A 382 9.94 48.23 -33.78
C LEU A 382 8.76 49.20 -33.68
N CYS A 383 8.11 49.31 -32.52
CA CYS A 383 7.03 50.27 -32.30
C CYS A 383 7.50 51.73 -32.48
N THR A 384 8.68 52.10 -31.98
CA THR A 384 9.24 53.44 -32.21
C THR A 384 9.63 53.67 -33.67
N ALA A 385 10.27 52.68 -34.32
CA ALA A 385 10.64 52.76 -35.73
C ALA A 385 9.40 52.98 -36.60
N LEU A 386 8.37 52.14 -36.49
CA LEU A 386 7.10 52.25 -37.20
C LEU A 386 6.39 53.60 -36.95
N SER A 387 6.50 54.15 -35.74
CA SER A 387 5.92 55.46 -35.40
C SER A 387 6.69 56.65 -35.99
N THR A 388 8.00 56.51 -36.19
CA THR A 388 8.84 57.56 -36.82
C THR A 388 8.90 57.44 -38.34
N SER A 389 8.68 56.24 -38.88
CA SER A 389 8.82 55.96 -40.30
C SER A 389 7.53 56.28 -41.05
N ASN A 390 7.44 57.50 -41.59
CA ASN A 390 6.32 57.97 -42.41
C ASN A 390 6.39 57.35 -43.83
N ILE A 391 6.31 56.00 -43.92
CA ILE A 391 6.58 55.20 -45.12
C ILE A 391 5.37 55.25 -46.06
N GLU A 392 5.65 55.45 -47.35
CA GLU A 392 4.65 55.39 -48.42
C GLU A 392 3.94 54.02 -48.43
N PRO A 393 2.58 53.96 -48.45
CA PRO A 393 1.84 52.72 -48.19
C PRO A 393 2.11 51.59 -49.21
N THR A 394 2.52 51.95 -50.42
CA THR A 394 2.99 51.04 -51.48
C THR A 394 4.23 50.25 -51.06
N ALA A 395 5.28 50.93 -50.58
CA ALA A 395 6.50 50.29 -50.09
C ALA A 395 6.23 49.45 -48.83
N SER A 396 5.45 50.00 -47.89
CA SER A 396 5.06 49.31 -46.64
C SER A 396 4.37 47.97 -46.91
N SER A 397 3.44 47.93 -47.88
CA SER A 397 2.68 46.70 -48.21
C SER A 397 3.53 45.55 -48.77
N SER A 398 4.58 45.85 -49.55
CA SER A 398 5.50 44.80 -50.04
C SER A 398 6.43 44.27 -48.94
N ALA A 399 6.86 45.15 -48.03
CA ALA A 399 7.65 44.78 -46.86
C ALA A 399 6.84 43.94 -45.86
N THR A 400 5.58 44.27 -45.60
CA THR A 400 4.72 43.47 -44.73
C THR A 400 4.33 42.15 -45.36
N ASN A 401 4.01 42.10 -46.66
CA ASN A 401 3.73 40.83 -47.35
C ASN A 401 4.93 39.88 -47.34
N THR A 402 6.16 40.39 -47.54
CA THR A 402 7.38 39.56 -47.46
C THR A 402 7.70 39.12 -46.03
N LEU A 403 7.53 39.99 -45.02
CA LEU A 403 7.60 39.60 -43.61
C LEU A 403 6.56 38.55 -43.24
N GLN A 404 5.32 38.67 -43.71
CA GLN A 404 4.24 37.73 -43.42
C GLN A 404 4.48 36.36 -44.06
N GLY A 405 5.04 36.32 -45.27
CA GLY A 405 5.53 35.09 -45.89
C GLY A 405 6.68 34.44 -45.11
N LEU A 406 7.63 35.25 -44.61
CA LEU A 406 8.72 34.77 -43.75
C LEU A 406 8.21 34.24 -42.41
N LEU A 407 7.26 34.93 -41.77
CA LEU A 407 6.62 34.50 -40.53
C LEU A 407 5.82 33.20 -40.73
N ALA A 408 5.10 33.05 -41.84
CA ALA A 408 4.40 31.81 -42.18
C ALA A 408 5.38 30.64 -42.38
N SER A 409 6.48 30.86 -43.12
CA SER A 409 7.57 29.88 -43.28
C SER A 409 8.20 29.48 -41.95
N LYS A 410 8.42 30.45 -41.06
CA LYS A 410 8.91 30.22 -39.68
C LYS A 410 7.89 29.44 -38.84
N HIS A 411 6.59 29.73 -38.96
CA HIS A 411 5.55 28.98 -38.26
C HIS A 411 5.50 27.51 -38.68
N VAL A 412 5.53 27.25 -39.99
CA VAL A 412 5.55 25.86 -40.52
C VAL A 412 6.78 25.09 -40.03
N THR A 413 7.96 25.74 -39.98
CA THR A 413 9.17 25.09 -39.42
C THR A 413 9.14 24.93 -37.91
N ILE A 414 8.47 25.82 -37.16
CA ILE A 414 8.25 25.66 -35.72
C ILE A 414 7.30 24.49 -35.45
N SER A 415 6.18 24.37 -36.17
CA SER A 415 5.25 23.24 -35.99
C SER A 415 5.90 21.90 -36.33
N ALA A 416 6.66 21.81 -37.44
CA ALA A 416 7.40 20.59 -37.77
C ALA A 416 8.38 20.17 -36.65
N LEU A 417 9.13 21.12 -36.08
CA LEU A 417 10.03 20.85 -34.95
C LEU A 417 9.29 20.51 -33.65
N GLN A 418 8.07 21.01 -33.44
CA GLN A 418 7.22 20.61 -32.31
C GLN A 418 6.70 19.18 -32.48
N ASP A 419 6.28 18.79 -33.69
CA ASP A 419 5.87 17.42 -34.02
C ASP A 419 7.05 16.44 -33.88
N ASP A 420 8.26 16.84 -34.29
CA ASP A 420 9.49 16.04 -34.11
C ASP A 420 9.79 15.81 -32.62
N VAL A 421 9.81 16.87 -31.80
CA VAL A 421 10.03 16.76 -30.34
C VAL A 421 8.93 15.95 -29.66
N ALA A 422 7.68 16.05 -30.12
CA ALA A 422 6.57 15.24 -29.60
C ALA A 422 6.73 13.74 -29.93
N ARG A 423 7.25 13.41 -31.11
CA ARG A 423 7.59 12.03 -31.49
C ARG A 423 8.73 11.47 -30.65
N GLU A 424 9.87 12.17 -30.58
CA GLU A 424 11.02 11.73 -29.77
C GLU A 424 10.66 11.58 -28.28
N SER A 425 9.87 12.50 -27.72
CA SER A 425 9.41 12.41 -26.32
C SER A 425 8.54 11.18 -26.08
N LYS A 426 7.66 10.84 -27.04
CA LYS A 426 6.79 9.66 -26.96
C LYS A 426 7.57 8.36 -27.13
N GLU A 427 8.51 8.30 -28.06
CA GLU A 427 9.42 7.15 -28.22
C GLU A 427 10.25 6.92 -26.95
N TYR A 428 10.70 8.00 -26.29
CA TYR A 428 11.38 7.94 -24.99
C TYR A 428 10.47 7.45 -23.85
N GLU A 429 9.21 7.89 -23.79
CA GLU A 429 8.23 7.34 -22.83
C GLU A 429 7.93 5.86 -23.07
N ASP A 430 7.76 5.43 -24.32
CA ASP A 430 7.47 4.04 -24.67
C ASP A 430 8.69 3.13 -24.40
N LEU A 431 9.92 3.65 -24.55
CA LEU A 431 11.17 3.03 -24.07
C LEU A 431 11.22 2.91 -22.55
N LEU A 432 10.90 3.98 -21.80
CA LEU A 432 10.82 3.90 -20.33
C LEU A 432 9.76 2.90 -19.87
N ARG A 433 8.61 2.83 -20.55
CA ARG A 433 7.51 1.92 -20.23
C ARG A 433 7.90 0.46 -20.50
N THR A 434 8.60 0.19 -21.59
CA THR A 434 9.11 -1.16 -21.90
C THR A 434 10.28 -1.57 -21.00
N CYS A 435 11.20 -0.67 -20.64
CA CYS A 435 12.20 -0.93 -19.61
C CYS A 435 11.58 -1.18 -18.22
N GLY A 436 10.51 -0.47 -17.86
CA GLY A 436 9.74 -0.70 -16.62
C GLY A 436 8.92 -2.00 -16.63
N GLN A 437 8.56 -2.50 -17.80
CA GLN A 437 7.86 -3.78 -18.01
C GLN A 437 8.81 -4.97 -18.27
N ALA A 438 10.13 -4.73 -18.34
CA ALA A 438 11.11 -5.80 -18.47
C ALA A 438 10.89 -6.85 -17.36
N PRO A 439 10.64 -8.12 -17.70
CA PRO A 439 10.18 -9.09 -16.72
C PRO A 439 11.25 -9.26 -15.64
N ARG A 440 10.83 -9.12 -14.37
CA ARG A 440 11.68 -9.45 -13.22
C ARG A 440 12.23 -10.85 -13.42
N VAL A 441 13.53 -10.95 -13.67
CA VAL A 441 14.23 -12.21 -13.94
C VAL A 441 13.77 -13.24 -12.92
N PRO A 442 13.27 -14.43 -13.35
CA PRO A 442 12.84 -15.45 -12.42
C PRO A 442 13.94 -15.70 -11.39
N ARG A 443 13.64 -15.52 -10.10
CA ARG A 443 14.56 -15.91 -9.03
C ARG A 443 14.74 -17.42 -9.15
N HIS A 444 15.82 -17.85 -9.79
CA HIS A 444 16.14 -19.26 -9.91
C HIS A 444 16.13 -19.88 -8.51
N ASN A 445 15.39 -20.97 -8.38
CA ASN A 445 15.32 -21.70 -7.12
C ASN A 445 16.73 -22.18 -6.75
N LEU A 446 17.35 -21.54 -5.77
CA LEU A 446 18.51 -22.06 -5.06
C LEU A 446 18.04 -23.24 -4.20
N ALA A 447 17.81 -24.37 -4.88
CA ALA A 447 17.44 -25.62 -4.23
C ALA A 447 18.61 -26.08 -3.36
N SER A 448 18.36 -26.17 -2.04
CA SER A 448 19.38 -26.55 -1.07
C SER A 448 19.92 -27.96 -1.35
N PRO A 449 21.26 -28.14 -1.52
CA PRO A 449 21.87 -29.45 -1.78
C PRO A 449 22.07 -30.27 -0.48
N TYR A 450 21.04 -30.34 0.38
CA TYR A 450 21.06 -31.10 1.63
C TYR A 450 19.86 -32.06 1.74
N LYS A 451 19.96 -33.17 1.01
CA LYS A 451 19.34 -34.46 1.32
C LYS A 451 20.36 -35.56 1.03
N GLY A 452 21.05 -36.04 2.06
CA GLY A 452 22.18 -36.93 1.85
C GLY A 452 23.02 -37.27 3.09
N LEU A 453 22.38 -37.46 4.24
CA LEU A 453 22.80 -38.30 5.38
C LEU A 453 21.65 -38.40 6.38
#